data_AF-A0A6F8T7R7-F1
#
_entry.id   AF-A0A6F8T7R7-F1
#
_cell.length_a   1.000
_cell.length_b   1.000
_cell.length_c   1.000
_cell.angle_alpha   90.00
_cell.angle_beta   90.00
_cell.angle_gamma   90.00
#
_symmetry.space_group_name_H-M   'P 1'
#
loop_
_entity.id
_entity.type
_entity.pdbx_description
1 polymer ?
#
loop_
_entity_poly.entity_id
_entity_poly.type
_entity_poly.pdbx_seq_one_letter_code
_entity_poly.pdbx_strand_id
1 'polypeptide(L)'
;MNQNWPTKDKDLQTARIIMEEYANKRDSESLGLFEIEVDQTEKRMNFCLSGWVVILAKHFVSVYGASQGDYVTRQVIGRCITQGQTLH
;
A
#
# COMPACT_ATOMS: atom_id res chain seq x y z
N MET A 1 15.82 -10.14 -11.73
CA MET A 1 15.34 -9.39 -12.91
C MET A 1 15.42 -7.91 -12.58
N ASN A 2 16.28 -7.15 -13.28
CA ASN A 2 16.29 -5.69 -13.18
C ASN A 2 15.08 -5.16 -13.97
N GLN A 3 13.91 -5.13 -13.33
CA GLN A 3 12.81 -4.35 -13.86
C GLN A 3 13.10 -2.88 -13.53
N ASN A 4 13.38 -2.13 -14.59
CA ASN A 4 13.65 -0.70 -14.49
C ASN A 4 12.38 -0.04 -13.96
N TRP A 5 12.43 0.51 -12.75
CA TRP A 5 11.34 1.28 -12.14
C TRP A 5 11.72 2.78 -12.17
N PRO A 6 11.64 3.43 -13.34
CA PRO A 6 12.18 4.78 -13.53
C PRO A 6 11.44 5.84 -12.72
N THR A 7 10.18 5.60 -12.37
CA THR A 7 9.34 6.52 -11.59
C THR A 7 9.43 6.30 -10.07
N LYS A 8 10.36 5.44 -9.62
CA LYS A 8 10.51 5.01 -8.22
C LYS A 8 10.34 6.12 -7.20
N ASP A 9 11.11 7.20 -7.30
CA ASP A 9 11.12 8.22 -6.26
C ASP A 9 9.79 8.98 -6.21
N LYS A 10 9.16 9.22 -7.36
CA LYS A 10 7.83 9.82 -7.45
C LYS A 10 6.76 8.90 -6.86
N ASP A 11 6.86 7.61 -7.14
CA ASP A 11 5.89 6.61 -6.65
C ASP A 11 6.02 6.41 -5.14
N LEU A 12 7.24 6.39 -4.61
CA LEU A 12 7.48 6.36 -3.16
C LEU A 12 6.98 7.63 -2.47
N GLN A 13 7.17 8.81 -3.08
CA GLN A 13 6.62 10.06 -2.54
C GLN A 13 5.10 10.05 -2.54
N THR A 14 4.49 9.56 -3.63
CA THR A 14 3.03 9.43 -3.74
C THR A 14 2.49 8.46 -2.69
N ALA A 15 3.18 7.34 -2.50
CA ALA A 15 2.79 6.36 -1.50
C ALA A 15 2.86 6.91 -0.08
N ARG A 16 3.91 7.69 0.23
CA ARG A 16 4.06 8.39 1.51
C ARG A 16 2.88 9.32 1.78
N ILE A 17 2.48 10.13 0.80
CA ILE A 17 1.34 11.05 0.95
C ILE A 17 0.05 10.25 1.23
N ILE A 18 -0.22 9.19 0.47
CA ILE A 18 -1.40 8.34 0.67
C ILE A 18 -1.41 7.71 2.08
N MET A 19 -0.25 7.22 2.53
CA MET A 19 -0.08 6.64 3.87
C MET A 19 -0.31 7.67 4.97
N GLU A 20 0.29 8.86 4.86
CA GLU A 20 0.12 9.96 5.81
C GLU A 20 -1.34 10.43 5.88
N GLU A 21 -2.01 10.61 4.74
CA GLU A 21 -3.43 10.96 4.69
C GLU A 21 -4.32 9.89 5.32
N TYR A 22 -4.04 8.61 5.07
CA TYR A 22 -4.82 7.52 5.66
C TYR A 22 -4.61 7.41 7.17
N ALA A 23 -3.37 7.53 7.64
CA ALA A 23 -3.01 7.55 9.05
C ALA A 23 -3.71 8.69 9.80
N ASN A 24 -3.63 9.92 9.25
CA ASN A 24 -4.27 11.10 9.82
C ASN A 24 -5.81 10.95 9.91
N LYS A 25 -6.45 10.38 8.89
CA LYS A 25 -7.91 10.13 8.91
C LYS A 25 -8.33 9.12 9.97
N ARG A 26 -7.44 8.21 10.36
CA ARG A 26 -7.68 7.14 11.33
C ARG A 26 -7.14 7.47 12.72
N ASP A 27 -6.54 8.64 12.92
CA ASP A 27 -5.82 9.03 14.14
C ASP A 27 -4.88 7.92 14.64
N SER A 28 -4.11 7.35 13.71
CA SER A 28 -3.24 6.21 13.97
C SER A 28 -1.79 6.55 13.66
N GLU A 29 -0.89 6.27 14.61
CA GLU A 29 0.56 6.41 14.44
C GLU A 29 1.19 5.23 13.68
N SER A 30 0.42 4.18 13.39
CA SER A 30 0.90 2.99 12.70
C SER A 30 -0.02 2.53 11.59
N LEU A 31 0.58 1.90 10.56
CA LEU A 31 -0.13 1.34 9.42
C LEU A 31 0.21 -0.14 9.28
N GLY A 32 -0.77 -1.01 9.52
CA GLY A 32 -0.67 -2.43 9.20
C GLY A 32 -0.83 -2.68 7.70
N LEU A 33 -0.34 -3.81 7.18
CA LEU A 33 -0.66 -4.25 5.81
C LEU A 33 -2.07 -4.84 5.71
N PHE A 34 -2.54 -5.38 6.83
CA PHE A 34 -3.86 -5.96 7.00
C PHE A 34 -4.57 -5.29 8.15
N GLU A 35 -5.89 -5.23 8.08
CA GLU A 35 -6.75 -4.74 9.15
C GLU A 35 -7.91 -5.71 9.41
N ILE A 36 -8.48 -5.62 10.61
CA ILE A 36 -9.72 -6.31 10.95
C ILE A 36 -10.86 -5.32 10.80
N GLU A 37 -11.77 -5.62 9.88
CA GLU A 37 -13.03 -4.88 9.74
C GLU A 37 -14.14 -5.63 10.48
N VAL A 38 -14.81 -4.94 11.40
CA VAL A 38 -15.87 -5.52 12.22
C VAL A 38 -17.22 -5.09 11.65
N ASP A 39 -17.97 -6.07 11.13
CA ASP A 39 -19.38 -5.89 10.81
C ASP A 39 -20.21 -6.23 12.05
N GLN A 40 -20.69 -5.19 12.75
CA GLN A 40 -21.49 -5.36 13.96
C GLN A 40 -22.89 -5.91 13.68
N THR A 41 -23.43 -5.66 12.47
CA THR A 41 -24.77 -6.10 12.09
C THR A 41 -24.77 -7.61 11.85
N GLU A 42 -23.78 -8.11 11.11
CA GLU A 42 -23.61 -9.54 10.80
C GLU A 42 -22.84 -10.29 11.91
N LYS A 43 -22.36 -9.59 12.95
CA LYS A 43 -21.48 -10.13 13.99
C LYS A 43 -20.26 -10.85 13.40
N ARG A 44 -19.67 -10.28 12.35
CA ARG A 44 -18.54 -10.87 11.61
C ARG A 44 -17.29 -10.02 11.74
N MET A 45 -16.14 -10.67 11.80
CA MET A 45 -14.83 -10.04 11.67
C MET A 45 -14.21 -10.48 10.34
N ASN A 46 -13.81 -9.51 9.52
CA ASN A 46 -13.14 -9.75 8.26
C ASN A 46 -11.67 -9.38 8.40
N PHE A 47 -10.77 -10.29 8.03
CA PHE A 47 -9.35 -9.99 7.88
C PHE A 47 -9.09 -9.59 6.44
N CYS A 48 -8.75 -8.32 6.21
CA CYS A 48 -8.62 -7.75 4.87
C CYS A 48 -7.32 -6.94 4.72
N LEU A 49 -6.97 -6.61 3.48
CA LEU A 49 -5.90 -5.65 3.22
C LEU A 49 -6.29 -4.29 3.79
N SER A 50 -5.34 -3.62 4.46
CA SER A 50 -5.57 -2.29 5.00
C SER A 50 -5.95 -1.30 3.90
N GLY A 51 -6.84 -0.36 4.20
CA GLY A 51 -7.37 0.58 3.23
C GLY A 51 -6.29 1.35 2.46
N TRP A 52 -5.18 1.74 3.08
CA TRP A 52 -4.07 2.40 2.36
C TRP A 52 -3.44 1.49 1.29
N VAL A 53 -3.32 0.18 1.54
CA VAL A 53 -2.82 -0.79 0.56
C VAL A 53 -3.76 -0.85 -0.64
N VAL A 54 -5.07 -0.87 -0.39
CA VAL A 54 -6.10 -0.86 -1.44
C VAL A 54 -6.05 0.44 -2.24
N ILE A 55 -5.84 1.59 -1.58
CA ILE A 55 -5.73 2.90 -2.24
C ILE A 55 -4.48 2.93 -3.13
N LEU A 56 -3.32 2.45 -2.67
CA LEU A 56 -2.12 2.35 -3.49
C LEU A 56 -2.32 1.49 -4.72
N ALA A 57 -2.90 0.29 -4.54
CA ALA A 57 -3.16 -0.63 -5.64
C ALA A 57 -4.04 0.03 -6.71
N LYS A 58 -5.14 0.67 -6.30
CA LYS A 58 -6.04 1.40 -7.21
C LYS A 58 -5.33 2.56 -7.90
N HIS A 59 -4.53 3.34 -7.15
CA HIS A 59 -3.79 4.47 -7.70
C HIS A 59 -2.82 4.01 -8.79
N PHE A 60 -1.93 3.06 -8.49
CA PHE A 60 -0.92 2.62 -9.45
C PHE A 60 -1.51 1.86 -10.64
N VAL A 61 -2.61 1.11 -10.45
CA VAL A 61 -3.37 0.53 -11.57
C VAL A 61 -3.96 1.62 -12.45
N SER A 62 -4.48 2.71 -11.88
CA SER A 62 -5.00 3.84 -12.66
C SER A 62 -3.92 4.58 -13.45
N VAL A 63 -2.71 4.70 -12.90
CA VAL A 63 -1.60 5.45 -13.52
C VAL A 63 -0.86 4.60 -14.58
N TYR A 64 -0.63 3.33 -14.29
CA TYR A 64 0.25 2.46 -15.07
C TYR A 64 -0.46 1.29 -15.77
N GLY A 65 -1.76 1.12 -15.56
CA GLY A 65 -2.51 -0.07 -15.98
C GLY A 65 -2.30 -1.27 -15.05
N ALA A 66 -3.07 -2.33 -15.27
CA ALA A 66 -3.18 -3.46 -14.32
C ALA A 66 -1.82 -4.11 -13.98
N SER A 67 -1.07 -4.57 -14.99
CA SER A 67 0.16 -5.33 -14.76
C SER A 67 1.29 -4.49 -14.13
N GLN A 68 1.54 -3.30 -14.68
CA GLN A 68 2.59 -2.42 -14.17
C GLN A 68 2.19 -1.79 -12.84
N GLY A 69 0.92 -1.47 -12.65
CA GLY A 69 0.38 -0.98 -11.39
C GLY A 69 0.52 -1.99 -10.25
N ASP A 70 0.21 -3.27 -10.49
CA ASP A 70 0.45 -4.34 -9.51
C ASP A 70 1.94 -4.47 -9.18
N TYR A 71 2.81 -4.45 -10.20
CA TYR A 71 4.25 -4.48 -9.99
C TYR A 71 4.73 -3.32 -9.11
N VAL A 72 4.38 -2.07 -9.44
CA VAL A 72 4.78 -0.88 -8.69
C VAL A 72 4.23 -0.95 -7.26
N THR A 73 2.97 -1.35 -7.08
CA THR A 73 2.37 -1.53 -5.75
C THR A 73 3.18 -2.47 -4.88
N ARG A 74 3.56 -3.65 -5.41
CA ARG A 74 4.39 -4.62 -4.68
C ARG A 74 5.78 -4.09 -4.37
N GLN A 75 6.39 -3.34 -5.29
CA GLN A 75 7.71 -2.73 -5.06
C GLN A 75 7.67 -1.68 -3.96
N VAL A 76 6.65 -0.81 -3.96
CA VAL A 76 6.43 0.20 -2.92
C VAL A 76 6.27 -0.48 -1.55
N ILE A 77 5.32 -1.42 -1.45
CA ILE A 77 5.03 -2.12 -0.19
C ILE A 77 6.27 -2.88 0.30
N GLY A 78 6.94 -3.60 -0.59
CA GLY A 78 8.16 -4.33 -0.27
C GLY A 78 9.22 -3.40 0.33
N ARG A 79 9.44 -2.22 -0.27
CA ARG A 79 10.39 -1.22 0.26
C ARG A 79 9.96 -0.62 1.60
N CYS A 80 8.66 -0.41 1.82
CA CYS A 80 8.15 0.06 3.11
C CYS A 80 8.43 -0.96 4.22
N ILE A 81 8.22 -2.25 3.94
CA ILE A 81 8.44 -3.33 4.91
C ILE A 81 9.93 -3.51 5.19
N THR A 82 10.76 -3.58 4.14
CA THR A 82 12.19 -3.83 4.30
C THR A 82 12.99 -2.57 4.63
N GLN A 83 12.36 -1.39 4.67
CA GLN A 83 13.03 -0.09 4.78
C GLN A 83 14.13 0.10 3.72
N GLY A 84 13.96 -0.51 2.55
CA GLY A 84 14.95 -0.51 1.48
C GLY A 84 16.12 -1.49 1.68
N GLN A 85 16.13 -2.29 2.75
CA GLN A 85 17.06 -3.39 2.92
C GLN A 85 16.71 -4.56 2.00
N THR A 86 17.72 -5.34 1.63
CA THR A 86 17.55 -6.62 0.94
C THR A 86 17.46 -7.72 1.99
N LEU A 87 16.35 -8.46 2.00
CA LEU A 87 16.23 -9.68 2.80
C LEU A 87 16.90 -10.81 2.02
N HIS A 88 17.88 -11.47 2.64
CA HIS A 88 18.63 -12.62 2.09
C HIS A 88 17.98 -13.95 2.50
#